data_AF-A0A0M2K1Z4-F1
#
_entry.id   AF-A0A0M2K1Z4-F1
#
_cell.length_a   1.000
_cell.length_b   1.000
_cell.length_c   1.000
_cell.angle_alpha   90.00
_cell.angle_beta   90.00
_cell.angle_gamma   90.00
#
_symmetry.space_group_name_H-M   'P 1'
#
loop_
_entity.id
_entity.type
_entity.pdbx_description
1 polymer ?
#
loop_
_entity_poly.entity_id
_entity_poly.type
_entity_poly.pdbx_seq_one_letter_code
_entity_poly.pdbx_strand_id
1 'polypeptide(L)'
;MRALRISADGWWQTIDIDPAPANQTQTDTLDLRHNIALWYSADDTAGAEPNMAAMTLLTGVTGLEPHTLPMIYGEAIVVGVHPATGTPTPMTDQQYHAISYALLASLAA
;
A
#
# COMPACT_ATOMS: atom_id res chain seq x y z
N MET A 1 -6.99 -2.84 -13.57
CA MET A 1 -7.07 -3.81 -12.48
C MET A 1 -7.56 -3.10 -11.22
N ARG A 2 -8.29 -3.81 -10.36
CA ARG A 2 -8.83 -3.24 -9.14
C ARG A 2 -7.77 -3.23 -8.03
N ALA A 3 -7.59 -2.07 -7.41
CA ALA A 3 -6.62 -1.80 -6.35
C ALA A 3 -7.27 -0.99 -5.23
N LEU A 4 -6.52 -0.73 -4.15
CA LEU A 4 -6.97 0.04 -3.01
C LEU A 4 -6.07 1.26 -2.82
N ARG A 5 -6.62 2.46 -2.99
CA ARG A 5 -5.92 3.72 -2.75
C ARG A 5 -6.08 4.14 -1.29
N ILE A 6 -4.99 4.61 -0.72
CA ILE A 6 -4.93 5.33 0.54
C ILE A 6 -4.56 6.77 0.18
N SER A 7 -5.51 7.69 0.29
CA SER A 7 -5.26 9.11 0.02
C SER A 7 -4.37 9.72 1.09
N ALA A 8 -3.77 10.87 0.79
CA ALA A 8 -2.87 11.57 1.72
C ALA A 8 -3.53 11.95 3.06
N ASP A 9 -4.83 12.21 3.04
CA ASP A 9 -5.66 12.51 4.21
C ASP A 9 -6.22 11.25 4.90
N GLY A 10 -5.85 10.05 4.44
CA GLY A 10 -6.12 8.78 5.09
C GLY A 10 -7.43 8.09 4.69
N TRP A 11 -8.12 8.54 3.63
CA TRP A 11 -9.28 7.85 3.09
C TRP A 11 -8.88 6.64 2.25
N TRP A 12 -9.73 5.62 2.30
CA TRP A 12 -9.55 4.36 1.60
C TRP A 12 -10.58 4.24 0.49
N GLN A 13 -10.11 4.00 -0.73
CA GLN A 13 -10.97 3.91 -1.90
C GLN A 13 -10.51 2.80 -2.83
N THR A 14 -11.44 1.94 -3.24
CA THR A 14 -11.20 1.00 -4.33
C THR A 14 -11.15 1.77 -5.65
N ILE A 15 -10.06 1.60 -6.41
CA ILE A 15 -9.85 2.26 -7.70
C ILE A 15 -9.51 1.24 -8.79
N ASP A 16 -9.71 1.63 -10.05
CA ASP A 16 -9.20 0.90 -11.20
C ASP A 16 -7.93 1.56 -11.72
N ILE A 17 -6.85 0.78 -11.86
CA ILE A 17 -5.54 1.26 -12.34
C ILE A 17 -5.02 0.42 -13.50
N ASP A 18 -4.17 0.99 -14.35
CA ASP A 18 -3.41 0.20 -15.32
C ASP A 18 -2.26 -0.53 -14.57
N PRO A 19 -2.15 -1.87 -14.66
CA PRO A 19 -1.02 -2.60 -14.08
C PRO A 19 0.31 -2.31 -14.80
N ALA A 20 0.29 -1.73 -16.01
CA ALA A 20 1.51 -1.37 -16.70
C ALA A 20 2.16 -0.14 -16.03
N PRO A 21 3.49 -0.16 -15.78
CA PRO A 21 4.24 0.99 -15.28
C PRO A 21 4.45 2.01 -16.43
N ALA A 22 3.37 2.54 -16.99
CA ALA A 22 3.42 3.55 -18.03
C ALA A 22 3.07 4.92 -17.40
N ASN A 23 4.10 5.65 -16.97
CA ASN A 23 3.99 7.05 -16.54
C ASN A 23 3.21 7.34 -15.24
N GLN A 24 3.34 6.51 -14.20
CA GLN A 24 3.04 6.96 -12.84
C GLN A 24 4.34 7.44 -12.22
N THR A 25 4.42 8.73 -11.93
CA THR A 25 5.55 9.43 -11.30
C THR A 25 6.19 8.54 -10.23
N GLN A 26 7.41 8.10 -10.50
CA GLN A 26 8.29 7.24 -9.70
C GLN A 26 7.65 6.54 -8.49
N THR A 27 7.05 5.39 -8.78
CA THR A 27 6.46 4.47 -7.81
C THR A 27 7.52 3.53 -7.25
N ASP A 28 7.90 3.70 -6.00
CA ASP A 28 8.61 2.66 -5.26
C ASP A 28 7.61 1.61 -4.75
N THR A 29 8.09 0.39 -4.57
CA THR A 29 7.26 -0.77 -4.24
C THR A 29 7.77 -1.44 -2.98
N LEU A 30 6.89 -1.56 -1.99
CA LEU A 30 7.15 -2.30 -0.78
C LEU A 30 6.30 -3.57 -0.73
N ASP A 31 6.97 -4.72 -0.70
CA ASP A 31 6.29 -6.01 -0.56
C ASP A 31 5.74 -6.19 0.86
N LEU A 32 4.49 -6.61 0.96
CA LEU A 32 3.78 -6.84 2.22
C LEU A 32 3.32 -8.30 2.31
N ARG A 33 2.89 -8.72 3.50
CA ARG A 33 2.31 -10.05 3.72
C ARG A 33 1.03 -10.23 2.89
N HIS A 34 0.62 -11.48 2.67
CA HIS A 34 -0.60 -11.85 1.94
C HIS A 34 -0.55 -11.60 0.42
N ASN A 35 0.65 -11.57 -0.16
CA ASN A 35 0.86 -11.33 -1.59
C ASN A 35 0.23 -10.00 -2.04
N ILE A 36 0.45 -8.94 -1.27
CA ILE A 36 0.08 -7.58 -1.64
C ILE A 36 1.35 -6.72 -1.64
N ALA A 37 1.32 -5.64 -2.39
CA ALA A 37 2.40 -4.65 -2.39
C ALA A 37 1.82 -3.25 -2.21
N LEU A 38 2.61 -2.37 -1.60
CA LEU A 38 2.34 -0.95 -1.49
C LEU A 38 3.16 -0.21 -2.55
N TRP A 39 2.48 0.55 -3.38
CA TRP A 39 3.02 1.46 -4.36
C TRP A 39 2.93 2.88 -3.82
N TYR A 40 4.05 3.60 -3.78
CA TYR A 40 4.11 4.96 -3.23
C TYR A 40 5.15 5.80 -3.97
N SER A 41 5.02 7.13 -3.90
CA SER A 41 6.06 8.01 -4.44
C SER A 41 7.26 8.06 -3.50
N ALA A 42 8.44 7.66 -3.97
CA ALA A 42 9.68 7.77 -3.20
C ALA A 42 10.37 9.13 -3.35
N ASP A 43 10.14 9.82 -4.47
CA ASP A 43 10.74 11.12 -4.75
C ASP A 43 9.70 12.24 -4.68
N ASP A 44 10.15 13.38 -4.15
CA ASP A 44 9.44 14.65 -3.94
C ASP A 44 8.37 14.69 -2.83
N THR A 45 8.85 14.77 -1.58
CA THR A 45 8.03 15.00 -0.37
C THR A 45 7.81 16.49 -0.07
N ALA A 46 8.20 17.40 -0.97
CA ALA A 46 8.17 18.84 -0.70
C ALA A 46 6.73 19.35 -0.50
N GLY A 47 6.30 19.40 0.76
CA GLY A 47 4.97 19.87 1.16
C GLY A 47 3.89 18.79 1.25
N ALA A 48 4.21 17.51 1.02
CA ALA A 48 3.29 16.41 1.26
C ALA A 48 3.31 16.01 2.74
N GLU A 49 2.14 15.87 3.35
CA GLU A 49 2.02 15.33 4.71
C GLU A 49 2.30 13.82 4.74
N PRO A 50 2.85 13.28 5.84
CA PRO A 50 2.97 11.85 6.03
C PRO A 50 1.60 11.16 5.99
N ASN A 51 1.50 10.08 5.21
CA ASN A 51 0.28 9.28 5.14
C ASN A 51 0.22 8.32 6.33
N MET A 52 -0.33 8.80 7.45
CA MET A 52 -0.43 8.02 8.68
C MET A 52 -1.27 6.75 8.53
N ALA A 53 -2.25 6.73 7.61
CA ALA A 53 -3.03 5.54 7.32
C ALA A 53 -2.19 4.46 6.61
N ALA A 54 -1.34 4.85 5.65
CA ALA A 54 -0.39 3.95 5.02
C ALA A 54 0.67 3.47 6.03
N MET A 55 1.19 4.35 6.89
CA MET A 55 2.13 3.96 7.95
C MET A 55 1.52 2.95 8.93
N THR A 56 0.26 3.15 9.31
CA THR A 56 -0.49 2.23 10.17
C THR A 56 -0.70 0.86 9.52
N LEU A 57 -0.98 0.84 8.21
CA LEU A 57 -1.01 -0.40 7.46
C LEU A 57 0.35 -1.10 7.51
N LEU A 58 1.44 -0.37 7.21
CA LEU A 58 2.78 -0.93 7.16
C LEU A 58 3.16 -1.64 8.47
N THR A 59 2.94 -1.02 9.62
CA THR A 59 3.26 -1.65 10.92
C THR A 59 2.47 -2.94 11.18
N GLY A 60 1.28 -3.09 10.59
CA GLY A 60 0.43 -4.27 10.75
C GLY A 60 0.70 -5.42 9.76
N VAL A 61 1.09 -5.12 8.51
CA VAL A 61 1.20 -6.14 7.44
C VAL A 61 2.60 -6.30 6.84
N THR A 62 3.58 -5.52 7.28
CA THR A 62 4.96 -5.69 6.83
C THR A 62 5.66 -6.91 7.47
N GLY A 63 6.67 -7.45 6.79
CA GLY A 63 7.64 -8.37 7.37
C GLY A 63 8.85 -7.66 7.99
N LEU A 64 8.96 -6.35 7.80
CA LEU A 64 10.12 -5.54 8.19
C LEU A 64 10.06 -5.05 9.64
N GLU A 65 11.22 -4.71 10.17
CA GLU A 65 11.32 -4.08 11.49
C GLU A 65 10.87 -2.60 11.42
N PRO A 66 10.25 -2.04 12.47
CA PRO A 66 9.67 -0.69 12.41
C PRO A 66 10.64 0.42 11.98
N HIS A 67 11.93 0.28 12.32
CA HIS A 67 12.96 1.28 12.02
C HIS A 67 13.50 1.21 10.59
N THR A 68 13.13 0.18 9.82
CA THR A 68 13.52 0.03 8.42
C THR A 68 12.39 0.40 7.45
N LEU A 69 11.22 0.76 7.97
CA LEU A 69 10.08 1.17 7.15
C LEU A 69 10.33 2.56 6.53
N PRO A 70 10.09 2.72 5.22
CA PRO A 70 10.10 4.05 4.61
C PRO A 70 8.93 4.87 5.15
N MET A 71 9.15 6.18 5.27
CA MET A 71 8.05 7.10 5.52
C MET A 71 7.26 7.31 4.23
N ILE A 72 5.97 7.02 4.26
CA ILE A 72 5.08 7.18 3.12
C ILE A 72 4.49 8.58 3.16
N TYR A 73 4.63 9.31 2.06
CA TYR A 73 4.07 10.65 1.89
C TYR A 73 3.03 10.66 0.78
N GLY A 74 2.03 11.52 0.92
CA GLY A 74 1.01 11.66 -0.11
C GLY A 74 0.17 10.38 -0.28
N GLU A 75 -0.07 9.99 -1.53
CA GLU A 75 -0.93 8.84 -1.83
C GLU A 75 -0.15 7.54 -1.91
N ALA A 76 -0.81 6.47 -1.49
CA ALA A 76 -0.30 5.12 -1.65
C ALA A 76 -1.37 4.20 -2.26
N ILE A 77 -0.93 3.20 -3.01
CA ILE A 77 -1.81 2.25 -3.69
C ILE A 77 -1.42 0.85 -3.26
N VAL A 78 -2.36 0.10 -2.71
CA VAL A 78 -2.21 -1.32 -2.40
C VAL A 78 -2.72 -2.13 -3.58
N VAL A 79 -1.90 -3.07 -4.03
CA VAL A 79 -2.22 -3.98 -5.15
C VAL A 79 -2.04 -5.43 -4.74
N GLY A 80 -2.75 -6.33 -5.40
CA GLY A 80 -2.49 -7.76 -5.31
C GLY A 80 -1.23 -8.11 -6.11
N VAL A 81 -0.49 -9.11 -5.65
CA VAL A 81 0.69 -9.65 -6.31
C VAL A 81 0.49 -11.13 -6.57
N HIS A 82 0.80 -11.59 -7.77
CA HIS A 82 0.69 -13.00 -8.11
C HIS A 82 1.87 -13.75 -7.47
N PRO A 83 1.60 -14.76 -6.61
CA PRO A 83 2.64 -15.33 -5.75
C PRO A 83 3.78 -16.04 -6.50
N ALA A 84 3.51 -16.53 -7.72
CA ALA A 84 4.54 -17.22 -8.50
C ALA A 84 5.35 -16.30 -9.42
N THR A 85 4.81 -15.14 -9.80
CA THR A 85 5.42 -14.28 -10.83
C THR A 85 5.82 -12.90 -10.31
N GLY A 86 5.37 -12.52 -9.11
CA GLY A 86 5.58 -11.18 -8.56
C GLY A 86 4.84 -10.08 -9.32
N THR A 87 4.00 -10.43 -10.29
CA THR A 87 3.34 -9.44 -11.15
C THR A 87 2.10 -8.86 -10.47
N PRO A 88 1.76 -7.59 -10.72
CA PRO A 88 0.56 -6.98 -10.15
C PRO A 88 -0.71 -7.65 -10.70
N THR A 89 -1.68 -7.88 -9.83
CA THR A 89 -2.98 -8.51 -10.13
C THR A 89 -4.08 -7.84 -9.31
N PRO A 90 -5.35 -7.91 -9.76
CA PRO A 90 -6.47 -7.54 -8.92
C PRO A 90 -6.39 -8.18 -7.53
N MET A 91 -6.74 -7.41 -6.51
CA MET A 91 -6.85 -7.95 -5.15
C MET A 91 -8.04 -8.90 -5.03
N THR A 92 -7.84 -9.98 -4.27
CA THR A 92 -8.90 -10.92 -3.89
C THR A 92 -9.65 -10.42 -2.65
N ASP A 93 -10.88 -10.91 -2.44
CA ASP A 93 -11.67 -10.59 -1.24
C ASP A 93 -10.92 -10.95 0.06
N GLN A 94 -10.16 -12.04 0.06
CA GLN A 94 -9.35 -12.46 1.21
C GLN A 94 -8.24 -11.45 1.53
N GLN A 95 -7.64 -10.82 0.52
CA GLN A 95 -6.63 -9.78 0.72
C GLN A 95 -7.26 -8.49 1.26
N TYR A 96 -8.45 -8.11 0.78
CA TYR A 96 -9.20 -7.01 1.38
C TYR A 96 -9.51 -7.27 2.86
N HIS A 97 -9.99 -8.48 3.20
CA HIS A 97 -10.24 -8.85 4.59
C HIS A 97 -8.95 -8.79 5.44
N ALA A 98 -7.83 -9.30 4.94
CA ALA A 98 -6.56 -9.28 5.66
C ALA A 98 -6.11 -7.85 6.02
N ILE A 99 -6.26 -6.91 5.07
CA ILE A 99 -5.98 -5.48 5.30
C ILE A 99 -6.92 -4.91 6.36
N SER A 100 -8.23 -5.17 6.24
CA SER A 100 -9.20 -4.70 7.23
C SER A 100 -8.88 -5.21 8.63
N TYR A 101 -8.50 -6.48 8.77
CA TYR A 101 -8.09 -7.04 10.06
C TYR A 101 -6.81 -6.40 10.60
N ALA A 102 -5.81 -6.16 9.76
CA ALA A 102 -4.58 -5.51 10.19
C ALA A 102 -4.82 -4.08 10.69
N LEU A 103 -5.68 -3.32 10.00
CA LEU A 103 -6.06 -1.97 10.41
C LEU A 103 -6.84 -1.99 11.73
N LEU A 104 -7.83 -2.88 11.86
CA LEU A 104 -8.58 -3.02 13.11
C LEU A 104 -7.67 -3.43 14.29
N ALA A 105 -6.71 -4.32 14.06
CA ALA A 105 -5.76 -4.74 15.09
C ALA A 105 -4.83 -3.59 15.51
N SER A 106 -4.40 -2.73 14.58
CA SER A 106 -3.55 -1.59 14.88
C SER A 106 -4.23 -0.50 15.72
N LEU A 107 -5.56 -0.41 15.69
CA LEU A 107 -6.33 0.54 16.52
C LEU A 107 -6.51 0.08 17.97
N ALA A 108 -6.27 -1.21 18.25
CA ALA A 108 -6.44 -1.81 19.57
C ALA A 108 -5.12 -1.91 20.37
N ALA A 109 -3.99 -1.52 19.75
CA ALA A 109 -2.65 -1.51 20.33
C ALA A 109 -2.27 -0.11 20.84
#